data_AF-A0A3D1RB75-F1
#
_entry.id   AF-A0A3D1RB75-F1
#
_cell.length_a   1.000
_cell.length_b   1.000
_cell.length_c   1.000
_cell.angle_alpha   90.00
_cell.angle_beta   90.00
_cell.angle_gamma   90.00
#
_symmetry.space_group_name_H-M   'P 1'
#
loop_
_entity.id
_entity.type
_entity.pdbx_description
1 polymer ?
#
loop_
_entity_poly.entity_id
_entity_poly.type
_entity_poly.pdbx_seq_one_letter_code
_entity_poly.pdbx_strand_id
1 'polypeptide(L)'
;MNQPLSFYLLLIFNLFPIVGVAFFNWSPFEMFWLFWMETLIVAVFNTFRVLFSQELTALQAANHPTLHINWWEGFRYLLGRIFIFVFYSVFIIVFIGSISNSGENKSHLLNIILLKNSMFNMALLLVLVSQGAILVKHFVQNGYYLISSVKDYPVLFDNRQIFRHIAVIVCGVGASFLLKDGKTSGYASVWIISVFCVLKWFWESRSYAKKPESVYPVSGGL
;
A
#
# COMPACT_ATOMS: atom_id res chain seq x y z
N MET A 1 5.99 -13.96 -22.26
CA MET A 1 6.05 -12.60 -21.68
C MET A 1 6.32 -12.73 -20.20
N ASN A 2 7.55 -12.48 -19.75
CA ASN A 2 7.87 -12.49 -18.33
C ASN A 2 7.25 -11.24 -17.71
N GLN A 3 6.17 -11.41 -16.94
CA GLN A 3 5.58 -10.30 -16.18
C GLN A 3 6.61 -9.82 -15.14
N PRO A 4 6.72 -8.50 -14.89
CA PRO A 4 7.71 -7.97 -13.96
C PRO A 4 7.46 -8.55 -12.55
N LEU A 5 8.52 -8.77 -11.76
CA LEU A 5 8.43 -9.30 -10.39
C LEU A 5 7.41 -8.56 -9.51
N SER A 6 7.25 -7.26 -9.75
CA SER A 6 6.25 -6.40 -9.12
C SER A 6 4.82 -6.91 -9.33
N PHE A 7 4.48 -7.45 -10.50
CA PHE A 7 3.16 -8.01 -10.81
C PHE A 7 2.81 -9.19 -9.89
N TYR A 8 3.71 -10.15 -9.73
CA TYR A 8 3.48 -11.33 -8.89
C TYR A 8 3.38 -10.96 -7.41
N LEU A 9 4.20 -10.02 -6.94
CA LEU A 9 4.13 -9.51 -5.57
C LEU A 9 2.79 -8.80 -5.30
N LEU A 10 2.29 -8.01 -6.26
CA LEU A 10 0.98 -7.36 -6.15
C LEU A 10 -0.17 -8.37 -6.17
N LEU A 11 -0.08 -9.41 -7.00
CA LEU A 11 -1.09 -10.45 -7.06
C LEU A 11 -1.19 -11.20 -5.72
N ILE A 12 -0.06 -11.69 -5.21
CA ILE A 12 0.00 -12.40 -3.92
C ILE A 12 -0.53 -11.51 -2.80
N PHE A 13 -0.15 -10.24 -2.79
CA PHE A 13 -0.58 -9.31 -1.75
C PHE A 13 -2.09 -9.03 -1.77
N ASN A 14 -2.72 -8.98 -2.94
CA ASN A 14 -4.17 -8.80 -3.03
C ASN A 14 -4.95 -10.10 -2.83
N LEU A 15 -4.34 -11.27 -2.99
CA LEU A 15 -4.95 -12.56 -2.67
C LEU A 15 -4.98 -12.85 -1.16
N PHE A 16 -3.98 -12.37 -0.41
CA PHE A 16 -3.87 -12.65 1.03
C PHE A 16 -5.10 -12.18 1.84
N PRO A 17 -5.62 -10.94 1.66
CA PRO A 17 -6.84 -10.51 2.33
C PRO A 17 -8.08 -11.31 1.91
N ILE A 18 -8.17 -11.74 0.65
CA ILE A 18 -9.29 -12.59 0.18
C ILE A 18 -9.27 -13.93 0.92
N VAL A 19 -8.09 -14.55 1.03
CA VAL A 19 -7.89 -15.80 1.80
C VAL A 19 -8.21 -15.59 3.27
N GLY A 20 -7.77 -14.47 3.86
CA GLY A 20 -8.07 -14.08 5.24
C GLY A 20 -9.57 -14.07 5.52
N VAL A 21 -10.37 -13.53 4.62
CA VAL A 21 -11.83 -13.44 4.82
C VAL A 21 -12.51 -14.77 4.55
N ALA A 22 -12.12 -15.46 3.48
CA ALA A 22 -12.75 -16.71 3.07
C ALA A 22 -12.51 -17.87 4.05
N PHE A 23 -11.32 -17.92 4.67
CA PHE A 23 -10.90 -19.06 5.49
C PHE A 23 -10.65 -18.72 6.96
N PHE A 24 -10.38 -17.45 7.29
CA PHE A 24 -10.01 -17.03 8.65
C PHE A 24 -10.99 -16.02 9.26
N ASN A 25 -12.18 -15.87 8.65
CA ASN A 25 -13.25 -14.97 9.09
C ASN A 25 -12.78 -13.53 9.30
N TRP A 26 -11.84 -13.06 8.48
CA TRP A 26 -11.37 -11.69 8.61
C TRP A 26 -12.52 -10.70 8.48
N SER A 27 -12.57 -9.76 9.40
CA SER A 27 -13.57 -8.71 9.32
C SER A 27 -13.21 -7.70 8.22
N PRO A 28 -14.19 -6.98 7.65
CA PRO A 28 -13.92 -5.85 6.78
C PRO A 28 -12.97 -4.83 7.44
N PHE A 29 -13.04 -4.68 8.77
CA PHE A 29 -12.10 -3.84 9.52
C PHE A 29 -10.65 -4.30 9.37
N GLU A 30 -10.35 -5.59 9.58
CA GLU A 30 -8.99 -6.11 9.44
C GLU A 30 -8.42 -5.85 8.06
N MET A 31 -9.22 -6.03 7.02
CA MET A 31 -8.82 -5.74 5.65
C MET A 31 -8.53 -4.25 5.45
N PHE A 32 -9.45 -3.36 5.84
CA PHE A 32 -9.26 -1.92 5.65
C PHE A 32 -8.07 -1.41 6.46
N TRP A 33 -7.91 -1.89 7.70
CA TRP A 33 -6.77 -1.57 8.55
C TRP A 33 -5.46 -2.08 7.95
N LEU A 34 -5.44 -3.28 7.37
CA LEU A 34 -4.26 -3.83 6.69
C LEU A 34 -3.84 -2.93 5.52
N PHE A 35 -4.77 -2.53 4.65
CA PHE A 35 -4.47 -1.63 3.54
C PHE A 35 -4.12 -0.22 4.01
N TRP A 36 -4.63 0.20 5.16
CA TRP A 36 -4.23 1.47 5.75
C TRP A 36 -2.78 1.41 6.23
N MET A 37 -2.41 0.36 6.95
CA MET A 37 -1.03 0.11 7.40
C MET A 37 -0.06 -0.07 6.22
N GLU A 38 -0.50 -0.69 5.11
CA GLU A 38 0.28 -0.75 3.86
C GLU A 38 0.67 0.67 3.39
N THR A 39 -0.22 1.65 3.52
CA THR A 39 0.08 3.04 3.09
C THR A 39 1.22 3.67 3.89
N LEU A 40 1.30 3.34 5.18
CA LEU A 40 2.34 3.81 6.08
C LEU A 40 3.66 3.12 5.77
N ILE A 41 3.64 1.80 5.57
CA ILE A 41 4.83 1.05 5.17
C ILE A 41 5.38 1.60 3.85
N VAL A 42 4.53 1.78 2.84
CA VAL A 42 4.91 2.39 1.55
C VAL A 42 5.45 3.80 1.74
N ALA A 43 4.88 4.61 2.65
CA ALA A 43 5.41 5.94 2.94
C ALA A 43 6.82 5.86 3.51
N VAL A 44 7.11 4.96 4.46
CA VAL A 44 8.47 4.76 4.98
C VAL A 44 9.45 4.41 3.87
N PHE A 45 9.09 3.47 2.98
CA PHE A 45 9.94 3.12 1.84
C PHE A 45 10.11 4.25 0.82
N ASN A 46 9.07 5.04 0.58
CA ASN A 46 9.16 6.23 -0.27
C ASN A 46 10.01 7.33 0.38
N THR A 47 10.03 7.46 1.71
CA THR A 47 10.95 8.36 2.40
C THR A 47 12.40 8.03 2.04
N PHE A 48 12.79 6.75 2.05
CA PHE A 48 14.12 6.35 1.58
C PHE A 48 14.35 6.76 0.12
N ARG A 49 13.34 6.64 -0.75
CA ARG A 49 13.46 7.07 -2.14
C ARG A 49 13.67 8.57 -2.28
N VAL A 50 12.94 9.37 -1.52
CA VAL A 50 13.08 10.84 -1.47
C VAL A 50 14.44 11.26 -0.91
N LEU A 51 14.92 10.58 0.13
CA LEU A 51 16.22 10.87 0.76
C LEU A 51 17.38 10.72 -0.25
N PHE A 52 17.30 9.72 -1.13
CA PHE A 52 18.39 9.37 -2.04
C PHE A 52 18.15 9.78 -3.51
N SER A 53 17.05 10.47 -3.82
CA SER A 53 16.73 10.94 -5.17
C SER A 53 17.69 12.03 -5.65
N GLN A 54 18.28 11.89 -6.84
CA GLN A 54 19.30 12.83 -7.35
C GLN A 54 18.80 13.80 -8.44
N GLU A 55 17.61 13.58 -9.01
CA GLU A 55 17.06 14.44 -10.08
C GLU A 55 17.97 14.58 -11.32
N LEU A 56 18.76 13.57 -11.64
CA LEU A 56 19.71 13.60 -12.74
C LEU A 56 19.04 13.23 -14.07
N THR A 57 19.49 13.87 -15.14
CA THR A 57 19.17 13.41 -16.50
C THR A 57 19.91 12.08 -16.76
N ALA A 58 19.35 11.19 -17.60
CA ALA A 58 19.99 9.90 -17.93
C ALA A 58 21.46 10.04 -18.41
N LEU A 59 21.79 11.13 -19.13
CA LEU A 59 23.15 11.46 -19.57
C LEU A 59 24.08 11.89 -18.42
N GLN A 60 23.54 12.53 -17.38
CA GLN A 60 24.30 12.94 -16.18
C GLN A 60 24.50 11.76 -15.22
N ALA A 61 23.51 10.86 -15.14
CA ALA A 61 23.61 9.63 -14.36
C ALA A 61 24.76 8.72 -14.82
N ALA A 62 25.11 8.74 -16.11
CA ALA A 62 26.25 7.99 -16.65
C ALA A 62 27.62 8.54 -16.20
N ASN A 63 27.69 9.82 -15.86
CA ASN A 63 28.90 10.49 -15.40
C ASN A 63 28.80 10.72 -13.89
N HIS A 64 28.93 9.62 -13.12
CA HIS A 64 28.78 9.53 -11.66
C HIS A 64 29.01 10.83 -10.89
N PRO A 65 27.96 11.60 -10.57
CA PRO A 65 28.08 12.69 -9.62
C PRO A 65 28.13 12.14 -8.19
N THR A 66 28.65 12.94 -7.27
CA THR A 66 28.65 12.63 -5.84
C THR A 66 27.22 12.54 -5.30
N LEU A 67 26.99 11.62 -4.38
CA LEU A 67 25.67 11.33 -3.84
C LEU A 67 25.23 12.45 -2.89
N HIS A 68 24.15 13.16 -3.23
CA HIS A 68 23.52 14.15 -2.36
C HIS A 68 22.37 13.53 -1.56
N ILE A 69 22.18 13.91 -0.30
CA ILE A 69 21.11 13.37 0.55
C ILE A 69 20.10 14.46 0.89
N ASN A 70 18.84 14.27 0.51
CA ASN A 70 17.75 15.24 0.71
C ASN A 70 17.08 15.07 2.09
N TRP A 71 17.84 15.23 3.16
CA TRP A 71 17.37 15.00 4.55
C TRP A 71 16.06 15.73 4.87
N TRP A 72 15.99 17.02 4.54
CA TRP A 72 14.83 17.85 4.87
C TRP A 72 13.57 17.44 4.10
N GLU A 73 13.72 17.12 2.82
CA GLU A 73 12.59 16.69 1.98
C GLU A 73 12.06 15.32 2.41
N GLY A 74 12.95 14.37 2.74
CA GLY A 74 12.56 13.07 3.28
C GLY A 74 11.82 13.20 4.61
N PHE A 75 12.34 14.03 5.52
CA PHE A 75 11.68 14.27 6.81
C PHE A 75 10.30 14.92 6.65
N ARG A 76 10.19 15.98 5.83
CA ARG A 76 8.91 16.65 5.53
C ARG A 76 7.91 15.69 4.90
N TYR A 77 8.38 14.85 3.97
CA TYR A 77 7.55 13.82 3.34
C TYR A 77 7.01 12.85 4.38
N LEU A 78 7.88 12.26 5.21
CA LEU A 78 7.47 11.27 6.22
C LEU A 78 6.48 11.88 7.22
N LEU A 79 6.78 13.07 7.74
CA LEU A 79 5.94 13.75 8.71
C LEU A 79 4.55 14.05 8.14
N GLY A 80 4.49 14.56 6.90
CA GLY A 80 3.23 14.81 6.21
C GLY A 80 2.43 13.51 6.00
N ARG A 81 3.10 12.41 5.64
CA ARG A 81 2.45 11.11 5.47
C ARG A 81 1.95 10.53 6.79
N ILE A 82 2.69 10.67 7.88
CA ILE A 82 2.25 10.28 9.22
C ILE A 82 1.03 11.10 9.65
N PHE A 83 1.05 12.41 9.45
CA PHE A 83 -0.07 13.29 9.79
C PHE A 83 -1.36 12.88 9.06
N ILE A 84 -1.28 12.68 7.75
CA ILE A 84 -2.40 12.21 6.94
C ILE A 84 -2.87 10.82 7.41
N PHE A 85 -1.93 9.92 7.68
CA PHE A 85 -2.25 8.57 8.15
C PHE A 85 -3.06 8.63 9.46
N VAL A 86 -2.63 9.43 10.43
CA VAL A 86 -3.32 9.61 11.72
C VAL A 86 -4.70 10.25 11.50
N PHE A 87 -4.79 11.31 10.70
CA PHE A 87 -6.05 12.00 10.41
C PHE A 87 -7.11 11.05 9.85
N TYR A 88 -6.75 10.25 8.83
CA TYR A 88 -7.66 9.27 8.26
C TYR A 88 -7.85 8.02 9.14
N SER A 89 -6.92 7.70 10.03
CA SER A 89 -7.11 6.61 10.98
C SER A 89 -8.26 6.92 11.93
N VAL A 90 -8.42 8.19 12.33
CA VAL A 90 -9.61 8.64 13.08
C VAL A 90 -10.88 8.36 12.29
N PHE A 91 -10.90 8.68 10.99
CA PHE A 91 -12.06 8.38 10.14
C PHE A 91 -12.39 6.88 10.12
N ILE A 92 -11.40 6.01 9.93
CA ILE A 92 -11.62 4.55 9.91
C ILE A 92 -12.11 4.04 11.27
N ILE A 93 -11.48 4.48 12.37
CA ILE A 93 -11.83 4.06 13.72
C ILE A 93 -13.24 4.53 14.10
N VAL A 94 -13.62 5.77 13.77
CA VAL A 94 -14.95 6.32 14.07
C VAL A 94 -16.02 5.69 13.17
N PHE A 95 -15.78 5.62 11.87
CA PHE A 95 -16.70 5.03 10.90
C PHE A 95 -16.99 3.57 11.28
N ILE A 96 -15.96 2.82 11.65
CA ILE A 96 -16.12 1.42 12.03
C ILE A 96 -16.64 1.28 13.44
N GLY A 97 -16.23 2.10 14.41
CA GLY A 97 -16.86 2.13 15.73
C GLY A 97 -18.37 2.40 15.67
N SER A 98 -18.80 3.20 14.68
CA SER A 98 -20.22 3.43 14.40
C SER A 98 -20.92 2.23 13.73
N ILE A 99 -20.24 1.52 12.82
CA ILE A 99 -20.79 0.33 12.14
C ILE A 99 -20.74 -0.93 13.03
N SER A 100 -19.74 -1.06 13.89
CA SER A 100 -19.47 -2.24 14.73
C SER A 100 -20.33 -2.31 15.99
N ASN A 101 -21.07 -1.24 16.32
CA ASN A 101 -22.06 -1.25 17.40
C ASN A 101 -23.18 -2.30 17.16
N SER A 102 -23.17 -2.95 16.00
CA SER A 102 -24.10 -4.00 15.56
C SER A 102 -23.69 -5.45 15.88
N GLY A 103 -22.50 -5.75 16.42
CA GLY A 103 -22.20 -7.13 16.85
C GLY A 103 -20.75 -7.63 16.84
N GLU A 104 -19.73 -6.81 16.57
CA GLU A 104 -18.32 -7.27 16.63
C GLU A 104 -17.71 -7.16 18.04
N ASN A 105 -16.89 -8.14 18.40
CA ASN A 105 -16.15 -8.15 19.67
C ASN A 105 -15.13 -7.00 19.71
N LYS A 106 -15.42 -5.95 20.49
CA LYS A 106 -14.54 -4.78 20.66
C LYS A 106 -13.11 -5.14 21.07
N SER A 107 -12.94 -6.22 21.84
CA SER A 107 -11.63 -6.76 22.23
C SER A 107 -10.81 -7.26 21.04
N HIS A 108 -11.46 -7.87 20.05
CA HIS A 108 -10.81 -8.33 18.83
C HIS A 108 -10.32 -7.15 18.00
N LEU A 109 -11.14 -6.11 17.83
CA LEU A 109 -10.77 -4.87 17.12
C LEU A 109 -9.53 -4.22 17.75
N LEU A 110 -9.50 -4.09 19.07
CA LEU A 110 -8.34 -3.56 19.79
C LEU A 110 -7.08 -4.41 19.60
N ASN A 111 -7.20 -5.74 19.59
CA ASN A 111 -6.06 -6.62 19.36
C ASN A 111 -5.44 -6.41 17.98
N ILE A 112 -6.24 -6.12 16.95
CA ILE A 112 -5.74 -5.83 15.61
C ILE A 112 -5.05 -4.46 15.55
N ILE A 113 -5.66 -3.42 16.15
CA ILE A 113 -5.09 -2.07 16.21
C ILE A 113 -3.73 -2.09 16.92
N LEU A 114 -3.64 -2.84 18.01
CA LEU A 114 -2.42 -2.99 18.81
C LEU A 114 -1.44 -4.03 18.24
N LEU A 115 -1.67 -4.54 17.03
CA LEU A 115 -0.79 -5.50 16.34
C LEU A 115 -0.55 -6.78 17.16
N LYS A 116 -1.56 -7.28 17.88
CA LYS A 116 -1.50 -8.54 18.65
C LYS A 116 -1.97 -9.76 17.86
N ASN A 117 -2.56 -9.56 16.68
CA ASN A 117 -3.02 -10.66 15.83
C ASN A 117 -1.87 -11.18 14.95
N SER A 118 -1.51 -12.46 15.13
CA SER A 118 -0.38 -13.09 14.43
C SER A 118 -0.57 -13.14 12.90
N MET A 119 -1.77 -13.48 12.41
CA MET A 119 -2.06 -13.56 10.98
C MET A 119 -2.05 -12.18 10.31
N PHE A 120 -2.63 -11.18 10.98
CA PHE A 120 -2.57 -9.80 10.54
C PHE A 120 -1.11 -9.29 10.46
N ASN A 121 -0.30 -9.60 11.48
CA ASN A 121 1.12 -9.23 11.50
C ASN A 121 1.92 -9.93 10.40
N MET A 122 1.58 -11.18 10.06
CA MET A 122 2.19 -11.89 8.94
C MET A 122 1.89 -11.19 7.61
N ALA A 123 0.65 -10.72 7.42
CA ALA A 123 0.29 -9.93 6.24
C ALA A 123 1.09 -8.62 6.16
N LEU A 124 1.26 -7.92 7.29
CA LEU A 124 2.08 -6.73 7.37
C LEU A 124 3.55 -7.01 7.05
N LEU A 125 4.08 -8.12 7.56
CA LEU A 125 5.45 -8.54 7.27
C LEU A 125 5.64 -8.77 5.77
N LEU A 126 4.67 -9.41 5.10
CA LEU A 126 4.69 -9.59 3.65
C LEU A 126 4.69 -8.25 2.89
N VAL A 127 3.94 -7.24 3.35
CA VAL A 127 4.02 -5.88 2.78
C VAL A 127 5.42 -5.32 2.97
N LEU A 128 5.95 -5.40 4.19
CA LEU A 128 7.24 -4.82 4.51
C LEU A 128 8.37 -5.45 3.68
N VAL A 129 8.39 -6.77 3.58
CA VAL A 129 9.35 -7.52 2.76
C VAL A 129 9.19 -7.22 1.28
N SER A 130 7.96 -7.17 0.76
CA SER A 130 7.72 -6.87 -0.65
C SER A 130 8.15 -5.45 -1.02
N GLN A 131 7.85 -4.45 -0.19
CA GLN A 131 8.28 -3.07 -0.41
C GLN A 131 9.80 -2.92 -0.27
N GLY A 132 10.42 -3.62 0.68
CA GLY A 132 11.87 -3.69 0.80
C GLY A 132 12.54 -4.30 -0.42
N ALA A 133 12.01 -5.42 -0.93
CA ALA A 133 12.51 -6.05 -2.14
C ALA A 133 12.40 -5.14 -3.37
N ILE A 134 11.30 -4.40 -3.50
CA ILE A 134 11.11 -3.41 -4.58
C ILE A 134 12.11 -2.26 -4.43
N LEU A 135 12.34 -1.74 -3.23
CA LEU A 135 13.34 -0.71 -2.99
C LEU A 135 14.74 -1.20 -3.40
N VAL A 136 15.18 -2.36 -2.91
CA VAL A 136 16.53 -2.85 -3.20
C VAL A 136 16.71 -3.14 -4.70
N LYS A 137 15.79 -3.89 -5.32
CA LYS A 137 15.93 -4.29 -6.73
C LYS A 137 15.73 -3.13 -7.70
N HIS A 138 14.59 -2.43 -7.62
CA HIS A 138 14.30 -1.38 -8.60
C HIS A 138 14.97 -0.06 -8.28
N PHE A 139 15.08 0.33 -7.01
CA PHE A 139 15.57 1.66 -6.68
C PHE A 139 17.10 1.69 -6.58
N VAL A 140 17.69 0.73 -5.87
CA VAL A 140 19.14 0.68 -5.66
C VAL A 140 19.85 -0.03 -6.81
N GLN A 141 19.51 -1.30 -7.08
CA GLN A 141 20.24 -2.12 -8.07
C GLN A 141 20.02 -1.64 -9.51
N ASN A 142 18.82 -1.18 -9.86
CA ASN A 142 18.54 -0.67 -11.23
C ASN A 142 18.85 0.83 -11.41
N GLY A 143 19.36 1.50 -10.38
CA GLY A 143 19.86 2.89 -10.47
C GLY A 143 18.76 3.95 -10.55
N TYR A 144 17.51 3.61 -10.24
CA TYR A 144 16.39 4.54 -10.34
C TYR A 144 16.54 5.75 -9.41
N TYR A 145 17.31 5.62 -8.33
CA TYR A 145 17.64 6.74 -7.44
C TYR A 145 18.31 7.93 -8.16
N LEU A 146 19.03 7.66 -9.26
CA LEU A 146 19.73 8.70 -10.03
C LEU A 146 18.74 9.61 -10.76
N ILE A 147 17.70 9.04 -11.38
CA ILE A 147 16.75 9.80 -12.20
C ILE A 147 15.50 10.24 -11.45
N SER A 148 15.19 9.62 -10.31
CA SER A 148 14.00 9.96 -9.53
C SER A 148 14.08 11.37 -8.96
N SER A 149 12.92 12.02 -8.87
CA SER A 149 12.75 13.34 -8.26
C SER A 149 11.95 13.29 -6.97
N VAL A 150 12.21 14.24 -6.07
CA VAL A 150 11.37 14.46 -4.88
C VAL A 150 9.91 14.69 -5.29
N LYS A 151 9.68 15.34 -6.44
CA LYS A 151 8.35 15.65 -6.98
C LYS A 151 7.57 14.40 -7.41
N ASP A 152 8.25 13.28 -7.65
CA ASP A 152 7.60 12.00 -7.99
C ASP A 152 6.88 11.38 -6.78
N TYR A 153 7.14 11.90 -5.58
CA TYR A 153 6.59 11.39 -4.32
C TYR A 153 5.73 12.46 -3.63
N PRO A 154 4.50 12.71 -4.13
CA PRO A 154 3.62 13.70 -3.53
C PRO A 154 3.22 13.29 -2.10
N VAL A 155 3.24 14.27 -1.19
CA VAL A 155 2.85 14.09 0.21
C VAL A 155 1.33 13.93 0.33
N LEU A 156 0.59 14.86 -0.29
CA LEU A 156 -0.87 14.93 -0.30
C LEU A 156 -1.43 14.27 -1.57
N PHE A 157 -2.63 13.70 -1.45
CA PHE A 157 -3.44 13.28 -2.61
C PHE A 157 -2.74 12.29 -3.54
N ASP A 158 -1.95 11.37 -2.98
CA ASP A 158 -1.45 10.24 -3.74
C ASP A 158 -2.65 9.45 -4.31
N ASN A 159 -2.60 9.16 -5.61
CA ASN A 159 -3.61 8.40 -6.33
C ASN A 159 -4.00 7.12 -5.60
N ARG A 160 -3.03 6.46 -4.95
CA ARG A 160 -3.29 5.24 -4.15
C ARG A 160 -4.17 5.52 -2.93
N GLN A 161 -3.97 6.64 -2.25
CA GLN A 161 -4.74 7.00 -1.07
C GLN A 161 -6.17 7.41 -1.43
N ILE A 162 -6.33 8.24 -2.47
CA ILE A 162 -7.66 8.65 -2.96
C ILE A 162 -8.44 7.41 -3.39
N PHE A 163 -7.82 6.54 -4.19
CA PHE A 163 -8.45 5.31 -4.65
C PHE A 163 -8.90 4.44 -3.47
N ARG A 164 -8.01 4.18 -2.49
CA ARG A 164 -8.38 3.39 -1.31
C ARG A 164 -9.49 4.03 -0.50
N HIS A 165 -9.48 5.35 -0.34
CA HIS A 165 -10.53 6.06 0.40
C HIS A 165 -11.89 5.93 -0.31
N ILE A 166 -11.95 6.17 -1.61
CA ILE A 166 -13.16 5.98 -2.42
C ILE A 166 -13.63 4.54 -2.34
N ALA A 167 -12.71 3.58 -2.51
CA ALA A 167 -13.05 2.16 -2.47
C ALA A 167 -13.55 1.74 -1.08
N VAL A 168 -12.98 2.25 0.02
CA VAL A 168 -13.50 2.02 1.38
C VAL A 168 -14.90 2.58 1.54
N ILE A 169 -15.18 3.80 1.06
CA ILE A 169 -16.52 4.40 1.15
C ILE A 169 -17.51 3.61 0.32
N VAL A 170 -17.20 3.31 -0.94
CA VAL A 170 -18.11 2.55 -1.84
C VAL A 170 -18.37 1.16 -1.30
N CYS A 171 -17.34 0.46 -0.83
CA CYS A 171 -17.48 -0.87 -0.24
C CYS A 171 -18.21 -0.82 1.11
N GLY A 172 -17.89 0.12 1.98
CA GLY A 172 -18.51 0.26 3.31
C GLY A 172 -19.97 0.70 3.25
N VAL A 173 -20.28 1.69 2.41
CA VAL A 173 -21.66 2.13 2.16
C VAL A 173 -22.43 1.08 1.36
N GLY A 174 -21.81 0.50 0.32
CA GLY A 174 -22.41 -0.61 -0.44
C GLY A 174 -22.76 -1.81 0.44
N ALA A 175 -21.90 -2.13 1.42
CA ALA A 175 -22.19 -3.15 2.42
C ALA A 175 -23.45 -2.81 3.23
N SER A 176 -23.57 -1.56 3.71
CA SER A 176 -24.75 -1.13 4.48
C SER A 176 -26.06 -1.16 3.69
N PHE A 177 -26.01 -0.94 2.37
CA PHE A 177 -27.20 -1.03 1.50
C PHE A 177 -27.57 -2.46 1.11
N LEU A 178 -26.59 -3.34 0.93
CA LEU A 178 -26.81 -4.75 0.59
C LEU A 178 -27.17 -5.60 1.82
N LEU A 179 -26.77 -5.18 3.03
CA LEU A 179 -26.96 -5.91 4.28
C LEU A 179 -28.12 -5.31 5.09
N LYS A 180 -29.35 -5.53 4.63
CA LYS A 180 -30.57 -5.03 5.28
C LYS A 180 -30.85 -5.63 6.68
N ASP A 181 -30.22 -6.75 7.03
CA ASP A 181 -30.54 -7.53 8.24
C ASP A 181 -29.46 -7.53 9.32
N GLY A 182 -28.42 -6.70 9.22
CA GLY A 182 -27.39 -6.52 10.26
C GLY A 182 -26.52 -7.76 10.58
N LYS A 183 -26.84 -8.93 10.03
CA LYS A 183 -26.01 -10.13 10.05
C LYS A 183 -25.12 -10.11 8.82
N THR A 184 -23.87 -9.74 9.00
CA THR A 184 -22.79 -10.00 8.06
C THR A 184 -22.70 -11.50 7.81
N SER A 185 -23.39 -12.00 6.79
CA SER A 185 -23.11 -13.34 6.28
C SER A 185 -21.67 -13.32 5.75
N GLY A 186 -20.86 -14.33 6.08
CA GLY A 186 -19.46 -14.38 5.68
C GLY A 186 -19.28 -14.14 4.16
N TYR A 187 -20.25 -14.57 3.36
CA TYR A 187 -20.29 -14.37 1.91
C TYR A 187 -20.33 -12.91 1.46
N ALA A 188 -21.03 -12.03 2.18
CA ALA A 188 -21.09 -10.61 1.84
C ALA A 188 -19.75 -9.91 2.08
N SER A 189 -19.09 -10.22 3.21
CA SER A 189 -17.74 -9.74 3.51
C SER A 189 -16.73 -10.22 2.47
N VAL A 190 -16.80 -11.50 2.07
CA VAL A 190 -15.96 -12.07 1.00
C VAL A 190 -16.18 -11.33 -0.33
N TRP A 191 -17.43 -11.05 -0.72
CA TRP A 191 -17.73 -10.35 -1.96
C TRP A 191 -17.14 -8.94 -1.98
N ILE A 192 -17.39 -8.15 -0.92
CA ILE A 192 -16.89 -6.78 -0.80
C ILE A 192 -15.36 -6.74 -0.91
N ILE A 193 -14.70 -7.65 -0.20
CA ILE A 193 -13.23 -7.68 -0.12
C ILE A 193 -12.63 -8.16 -1.44
N SER A 194 -13.26 -9.13 -2.10
CA SER A 194 -12.85 -9.59 -3.43
C SER A 194 -12.96 -8.47 -4.46
N VAL A 195 -14.08 -7.74 -4.49
CA VAL A 195 -14.28 -6.60 -5.40
C VAL A 195 -13.22 -5.52 -5.13
N PHE A 196 -12.99 -5.17 -3.86
CA PHE A 196 -11.96 -4.19 -3.49
C PHE A 196 -10.57 -4.61 -3.98
N CYS A 197 -10.16 -5.85 -3.71
CA CYS A 197 -8.84 -6.36 -4.06
C CYS A 197 -8.62 -6.41 -5.58
N VAL A 198 -9.66 -6.78 -6.35
CA VAL A 198 -9.62 -6.77 -7.82
C VAL A 198 -9.47 -5.36 -8.36
N LEU A 199 -10.29 -4.40 -7.87
CA LEU A 199 -10.20 -3.01 -8.30
C LEU A 199 -8.82 -2.41 -7.96
N LYS A 200 -8.31 -2.70 -6.77
CA LYS A 200 -6.98 -2.27 -6.33
C LYS A 200 -5.89 -2.82 -7.24
N TRP A 201 -5.91 -4.13 -7.48
CA TRP A 201 -4.91 -4.79 -8.34
C TRP A 201 -4.92 -4.23 -9.77
N PHE A 202 -6.11 -4.00 -10.34
CA PHE A 202 -6.25 -3.41 -11.66
C PHE A 202 -5.64 -2.00 -11.74
N TRP A 203 -5.91 -1.16 -10.73
CA TRP A 203 -5.35 0.19 -10.69
C TRP A 203 -3.82 0.19 -10.53
N GLU A 204 -3.30 -0.68 -9.66
CA GLU A 204 -1.86 -0.78 -9.40
C GLU A 204 -1.09 -1.32 -10.60
N SER A 205 -1.59 -2.38 -11.25
CA SER A 205 -0.96 -2.94 -12.46
C SER A 205 -0.83 -1.89 -13.57
N ARG A 206 -1.86 -1.08 -13.82
CA ARG A 206 -1.81 0.04 -14.79
C ARG A 206 -0.78 1.10 -14.41
N SER A 207 -0.57 1.34 -13.11
CA SER A 207 0.39 2.31 -12.61
C SER A 207 1.84 1.82 -12.74
N TYR A 208 2.09 0.51 -12.57
CA TYR A 208 3.41 -0.09 -12.72
C TYR A 208 3.82 -0.29 -14.19
N ALA A 209 2.87 -0.57 -15.09
CA ALA A 209 3.14 -0.72 -16.52
C ALA A 209 3.75 0.53 -17.19
N LYS A 210 3.68 1.70 -16.54
CA LYS A 210 4.20 2.97 -17.05
C LYS A 210 5.63 3.29 -16.61
N LYS A 211 6.27 2.47 -15.76
CA LYS A 211 7.61 2.75 -15.22
C LYS A 211 8.69 1.96 -15.97
N PRO A 212 9.82 2.58 -16.35
CA PRO A 212 10.92 1.88 -17.02
C PRO A 212 11.58 0.86 -16.06
N GLU A 213 11.95 -0.31 -16.58
CA GLU A 213 12.46 -1.45 -15.79
C GLU A 213 13.90 -1.24 -15.28
N SER A 214 14.78 -0.60 -16.05
CA SER A 214 16.15 -0.24 -15.61
C SER A 214 16.62 1.10 -16.19
N VAL A 215 17.48 1.78 -15.44
CA VAL A 215 18.21 2.98 -15.90
C VAL A 215 19.58 2.61 -16.45
N TYR A 216 20.20 1.58 -15.88
CA TYR A 216 21.40 1.01 -16.45
C TYR A 216 21.09 0.35 -17.79
N PRO A 217 21.95 0.53 -18.81
CA PRO A 217 21.83 -0.25 -20.04
C PRO A 217 21.87 -1.72 -19.64
N VAL A 218 20.91 -2.51 -20.13
CA VAL A 218 21.01 -3.96 -20.09
C VAL A 218 22.34 -4.29 -20.75
N SER A 219 23.32 -4.74 -19.97
CA SER A 219 24.56 -5.27 -20.51
C SER A 219 24.15 -6.39 -21.45
N GLY A 220 24.19 -6.12 -22.75
CA GLY A 220 23.92 -7.12 -23.77
C GLY A 220 24.83 -8.31 -23.47
N GLY A 221 24.22 -9.49 -23.38
CA GLY A 221 24.97 -10.73 -23.30
C GLY A 221 25.97 -10.76 -24.46
N LEU A 222 27.24 -10.87 -24.09
CA LEU A 222 28.25 -11.50 -24.92
C LEU A 222 28.15 -13.01 -24.69
#